data_AF-A0A9W9TXR7-F1
#
_entry.id   AF-A0A9W9TXR7-F1
#
_cell.length_a   1.000
_cell.length_b   1.000
_cell.length_c   1.000
_cell.angle_alpha   90.00
_cell.angle_beta   90.00
_cell.angle_gamma   90.00
#
_symmetry.space_group_name_H-M   'P 1'
#
loop_
_entity.id
_entity.type
_entity.pdbx_description
1 polymer ?
#
loop_
_entity_poly.entity_id
_entity_poly.type
_entity_poly.pdbx_seq_one_letter_code
_entity_poly.pdbx_strand_id
1 'polypeptide(L)'
;MGSIPNPLEFKILRASEDDFVTLASVESIANFHMIKTDPKDSIARIIFGPRPPSQENWELRAKGLVEEAKKGSVLRMYKAVVEEADGKQKIIGCAFWFFYTDPEALEIEDYEDIEWPAPTNGAAANEIFGGLAALRKKYMNGKKHAFLQVLATLPEYRGRGVASALLRQGMNDAAKEGLDEFYLSASADGHDLYEKFGFRDLEPFKVDLEKYGGEIDLTEPRLSRLEIDSRAVPGVGAAKVCVPAVPALRRQSLPDFAYGDRRRSSGCSVSLLQASKHESNDERGPQVQLQSCYTRHRTNRNKQQKEKILSESFSGWAVDEILKRLEGPEKEEGYRDPRNCICIWARPPASVRKLIRDIQDELKAVAPSIWLMPTERLHITVSEVAHSMTEQQIADLVHTLTSSSTITLEQISKYPTSHQTRLLKPMVSFDSAALALSFVPEAGEKPYASGDNHYYSYHHLRRDVFDMVRQTGINVASRYVVPSAHVTIARFINQNGFLKAGSVDRERVKLFVETIEDINRKLEREYWPQENGSIKEGGEWVVGKEQGLLIQKGQIWYGRGEDLQ
;
A
#
# COMPACT_ATOMS: atom_id res chain seq x y z
N MET A 1 -48.05 -4.02 -8.59
CA MET A 1 -47.61 -2.83 -7.83
C MET A 1 -46.74 -3.32 -6.69
N GLY A 2 -45.42 -3.27 -6.84
CA GLY A 2 -44.52 -3.55 -5.72
C GLY A 2 -44.61 -2.40 -4.73
N SER A 3 -44.83 -2.70 -3.46
CA SER A 3 -44.90 -1.71 -2.39
C SER A 3 -43.64 -0.84 -2.38
N ILE A 4 -43.82 0.48 -2.40
CA ILE A 4 -42.75 1.44 -2.15
C ILE A 4 -42.27 1.17 -0.71
N PRO A 5 -40.98 0.84 -0.47
CA PRO A 5 -40.49 0.62 0.88
C PRO A 5 -40.79 1.86 1.73
N ASN A 6 -41.28 1.68 2.97
CA ASN A 6 -41.54 2.78 3.89
C ASN A 6 -40.33 3.75 3.92
N PRO A 7 -40.55 5.07 3.86
CA PRO A 7 -39.47 6.04 3.96
C PRO A 7 -38.71 5.79 5.26
N LEU A 8 -37.38 5.72 5.17
CA LEU A 8 -36.53 5.53 6.34
C LEU A 8 -36.62 6.81 7.17
N GLU A 9 -37.13 6.71 8.39
CA GLU A 9 -37.12 7.83 9.34
C GLU A 9 -35.77 7.87 10.08
N PHE A 10 -35.05 8.97 9.96
CA PHE A 10 -33.77 9.19 10.63
C PHE A 10 -33.62 10.67 11.03
N LYS A 11 -32.76 10.94 12.01
CA LYS A 11 -32.46 12.29 12.51
C LYS A 11 -31.01 12.64 12.23
N ILE A 12 -30.73 13.92 11.95
CA ILE A 12 -29.36 14.44 11.88
C ILE A 12 -29.04 15.13 13.20
N LEU A 13 -27.97 14.72 13.85
CA LEU A 13 -27.51 15.23 15.13
C LEU A 13 -26.04 15.66 15.04
N ARG A 14 -25.61 16.50 15.99
CA ARG A 14 -24.20 16.75 16.24
C ARG A 14 -23.56 15.51 16.83
N ALA A 15 -22.35 15.20 16.40
CA ALA A 15 -21.54 14.15 17.03
C ALA A 15 -20.83 14.69 18.28
N SER A 16 -20.70 13.84 19.29
CA SER A 16 -19.81 14.01 20.45
C SER A 16 -18.62 13.05 20.35
N GLU A 17 -17.63 13.22 21.23
CA GLU A 17 -16.45 12.33 21.28
C GLU A 17 -16.82 10.85 21.46
N ASP A 18 -17.89 10.57 22.23
CA ASP A 18 -18.42 9.21 22.43
C ASP A 18 -18.82 8.52 21.12
N ASP A 19 -19.12 9.28 20.06
CA ASP A 19 -19.49 8.73 18.76
C ASP A 19 -18.27 8.34 17.91
N PHE A 20 -17.05 8.82 18.20
CA PHE A 20 -15.96 8.85 17.22
C PHE A 20 -15.52 7.48 16.72
N VAL A 21 -15.53 6.45 17.57
CA VAL A 21 -15.23 5.08 17.16
C VAL A 21 -16.30 4.57 16.18
N THR A 22 -17.57 4.88 16.42
CA THR A 22 -18.67 4.52 15.51
C THR A 22 -18.64 5.34 14.22
N LEU A 23 -18.26 6.62 14.27
CA LEU A 23 -18.11 7.41 13.05
C LEU A 23 -16.96 6.88 12.18
N ALA A 24 -15.83 6.52 12.80
CA ALA A 24 -14.69 5.90 12.13
C ALA A 24 -15.07 4.56 11.49
N SER A 25 -15.90 3.75 12.18
CA SER A 25 -16.39 2.49 11.62
C SER A 25 -17.32 2.72 10.42
N VAL A 26 -18.25 3.68 10.50
CA VAL A 26 -19.14 4.04 9.39
C VAL A 26 -18.37 4.56 8.19
N GLU A 27 -17.41 5.46 8.39
CA GLU A 27 -16.49 5.97 7.35
C GLU A 27 -15.76 4.80 6.68
N SER A 28 -15.12 3.95 7.47
CA SER A 28 -14.39 2.76 7.02
C SER A 28 -15.27 1.82 6.21
N ILE A 29 -16.44 1.42 6.75
CA ILE A 29 -17.34 0.48 6.07
C ILE A 29 -17.82 1.08 4.75
N ALA A 30 -18.20 2.36 4.71
CA ALA A 30 -18.65 3.01 3.49
C ALA A 30 -17.57 3.01 2.40
N ASN A 31 -16.33 3.36 2.75
CA ASN A 31 -15.19 3.41 1.83
C ASN A 31 -14.82 2.02 1.26
N PHE A 32 -15.04 0.96 2.03
CA PHE A 32 -14.74 -0.41 1.60
C PHE A 32 -15.85 -1.07 0.77
N HIS A 33 -17.05 -0.48 0.76
CA HIS A 33 -18.23 -0.95 0.03
C HIS A 33 -18.64 0.04 -1.06
N MET A 34 -17.68 0.66 -1.75
CA MET A 34 -17.97 1.50 -2.92
C MET A 34 -18.63 0.65 -4.02
N ILE A 35 -19.63 1.20 -4.71
CA ILE A 35 -20.44 0.49 -5.69
C ILE A 35 -20.15 0.90 -7.15
N LYS A 36 -19.65 2.11 -7.39
CA LYS A 36 -19.25 2.56 -8.73
C LYS A 36 -17.75 2.43 -8.99
N THR A 37 -17.00 2.00 -7.98
CA THR A 37 -15.55 1.75 -8.09
C THR A 37 -15.34 0.26 -7.92
N ASP A 38 -14.64 -0.36 -8.86
CA ASP A 38 -14.25 -1.76 -8.70
C ASP A 38 -13.44 -1.89 -7.39
N PRO A 39 -13.72 -2.90 -6.55
CA PRO A 39 -12.91 -3.19 -5.37
C PRO A 39 -11.39 -3.18 -5.60
N LYS A 40 -10.90 -3.54 -6.79
CA LYS A 40 -9.46 -3.51 -7.11
C LYS A 40 -8.93 -2.09 -7.33
N ASP A 41 -9.77 -1.14 -7.73
CA ASP A 41 -9.42 0.27 -7.96
C ASP A 41 -9.79 1.20 -6.80
N SER A 42 -10.27 0.61 -5.69
CA SER A 42 -10.62 1.36 -4.49
C SER A 42 -9.38 1.95 -3.83
N ILE A 43 -9.28 3.28 -3.83
CA ILE A 43 -8.22 4.03 -3.09
C ILE A 43 -8.13 3.56 -1.65
N ALA A 44 -9.26 3.32 -0.98
CA ALA A 44 -9.28 2.83 0.39
C ALA A 44 -8.63 1.45 0.53
N ARG A 45 -8.87 0.53 -0.42
CA ARG A 45 -8.27 -0.80 -0.41
C ARG A 45 -6.80 -0.78 -0.82
N ILE A 46 -6.41 0.14 -1.70
CA ILE A 46 -5.03 0.33 -2.14
C ILE A 46 -4.17 0.91 -1.00
N ILE A 47 -4.69 1.92 -0.29
CA ILE A 47 -3.98 2.55 0.82
C ILE A 47 -4.02 1.66 2.06
N PHE A 48 -5.19 1.18 2.48
CA PHE A 48 -5.37 0.52 3.78
C PHE A 48 -5.45 -1.01 3.71
N GLY A 49 -5.26 -1.58 2.53
CA GLY A 49 -5.28 -3.02 2.29
C GLY A 49 -6.68 -3.57 1.95
N PRO A 50 -6.79 -4.84 1.51
CA PRO A 50 -8.00 -5.39 0.91
C PRO A 50 -9.14 -5.69 1.90
N ARG A 51 -8.92 -5.52 3.21
CA ARG A 51 -9.94 -5.76 4.25
C ARG A 51 -10.39 -4.47 4.91
N PRO A 52 -11.68 -4.38 5.29
CA PRO A 52 -12.13 -3.30 6.14
C PRO A 52 -11.26 -3.23 7.39
N PRO A 53 -10.81 -2.03 7.77
CA PRO A 53 -10.10 -1.79 9.01
C PRO A 53 -10.81 -2.45 10.22
N SER A 54 -10.03 -3.04 11.13
CA SER A 54 -10.53 -3.68 12.36
C SER A 54 -11.00 -2.64 13.39
N GLN A 55 -11.61 -3.11 14.48
CA GLN A 55 -11.96 -2.24 15.62
C GLN A 55 -10.77 -1.40 16.10
N GLU A 56 -9.57 -1.98 16.17
CA GLU A 56 -8.33 -1.28 16.53
C GLU A 56 -8.03 -0.10 15.60
N ASN A 57 -8.28 -0.25 14.29
CA ASN A 57 -8.09 0.83 13.33
C ASN A 57 -9.15 1.93 13.49
N TRP A 58 -10.38 1.57 13.86
CA TRP A 58 -11.42 2.55 14.15
C TRP A 58 -11.09 3.34 15.42
N GLU A 59 -10.55 2.67 16.44
CA GLU A 59 -10.06 3.32 17.66
C GLU A 59 -8.86 4.24 17.38
N LEU A 60 -7.93 3.82 16.51
CA LEU A 60 -6.83 4.67 16.07
C LEU A 60 -7.33 5.90 15.30
N ARG A 61 -8.27 5.71 14.35
CA ARG A 61 -8.90 6.81 13.62
C ARG A 61 -9.66 7.75 14.56
N ALA A 62 -10.35 7.20 15.56
CA ALA A 62 -11.07 7.96 16.57
C ALA A 62 -10.13 8.81 17.43
N LYS A 63 -8.95 8.30 17.82
CA LYS A 63 -7.91 9.11 18.49
C LYS A 63 -7.50 10.30 17.64
N GLY A 64 -7.32 10.11 16.32
CA GLY A 64 -7.05 11.21 15.39
C GLY A 64 -8.20 12.23 15.33
N LEU A 65 -9.46 11.78 15.39
CA LEU A 65 -10.62 12.66 15.48
C LEU A 65 -10.67 13.45 16.80
N VAL A 66 -10.26 12.84 17.92
CA VAL A 66 -10.12 13.54 19.22
C VAL A 66 -9.09 14.66 19.12
N GLU A 67 -7.91 14.37 18.59
CA GLU A 67 -6.87 15.40 18.43
C GLU A 67 -7.30 16.53 17.48
N GLU A 68 -8.04 16.21 16.42
CA GLU A 68 -8.58 17.21 15.50
C GLU A 68 -9.71 18.03 16.15
N ALA A 69 -10.56 17.40 16.97
CA ALA A 69 -11.62 18.08 17.71
C ALA A 69 -11.06 19.02 18.78
N LYS A 70 -9.93 18.68 19.41
CA LYS A 70 -9.22 19.55 20.37
C LYS A 70 -8.71 20.86 19.75
N LYS A 71 -8.44 20.87 18.44
CA LYS A 71 -8.09 22.11 17.69
C LYS A 71 -9.29 23.07 17.54
N GLY A 72 -10.49 22.60 17.86
CA GLY A 72 -11.51 23.39 18.57
C GLY A 72 -12.39 24.36 17.78
N SER A 73 -11.92 25.01 16.72
CA SER A 73 -12.72 26.07 16.06
C SER A 73 -13.32 25.66 14.72
N VAL A 74 -12.61 24.86 13.93
CA VAL A 74 -12.96 24.61 12.53
C VAL A 74 -13.74 23.32 12.31
N LEU A 75 -13.48 22.24 13.06
CA LEU A 75 -14.11 20.95 12.83
C LEU A 75 -15.57 20.91 13.31
N ARG A 76 -16.46 20.36 12.48
CA ARG A 76 -17.90 20.19 12.71
C ARG A 76 -18.34 18.82 12.20
N MET A 77 -18.68 17.92 13.13
CA MET A 77 -19.11 16.56 12.80
C MET A 77 -20.60 16.34 13.04
N TYR A 78 -21.24 15.65 12.11
CA TYR A 78 -22.66 15.31 12.12
C TYR A 78 -22.86 13.80 11.98
N LYS A 79 -23.90 13.27 12.62
CA LYS A 79 -24.31 11.88 12.55
C LYS A 79 -25.77 11.77 12.13
N ALA A 80 -26.08 10.81 11.27
CA ALA A 80 -27.44 10.40 10.96
C ALA A 80 -27.78 9.18 11.82
N VAL A 81 -28.89 9.22 12.56
CA VAL A 81 -29.30 8.15 13.46
C VAL A 81 -30.71 7.64 13.15
N VAL A 82 -30.88 6.33 13.26
CA VAL A 82 -32.19 5.66 13.27
C VAL A 82 -32.44 5.12 14.67
N GLU A 83 -33.72 5.01 15.03
CA GLU A 83 -34.14 4.36 16.27
C GLU A 83 -34.38 2.88 15.97
N GLU A 84 -33.72 2.00 16.73
CA GLU A 84 -33.89 0.55 16.63
C GLU A 84 -35.07 0.09 17.50
N ALA A 85 -35.55 -1.14 17.26
CA ALA A 85 -36.74 -1.68 17.94
C ALA A 85 -36.59 -1.78 19.48
N ASP A 86 -35.36 -1.77 19.99
CA ASP A 86 -35.04 -1.77 21.41
C ASP A 86 -34.90 -0.34 22.01
N GLY A 87 -35.21 0.69 21.22
CA GLY A 87 -35.12 2.11 21.60
C GLY A 87 -33.72 2.70 21.51
N LYS A 88 -32.70 1.93 21.06
CA LYS A 88 -31.34 2.45 20.90
C LYS A 88 -31.19 3.23 19.59
N GLN A 89 -30.26 4.18 19.59
CA GLN A 89 -29.90 4.92 18.37
C GLN A 89 -28.73 4.23 17.66
N LYS A 90 -28.94 3.88 16.39
CA LYS A 90 -27.87 3.40 15.51
C LYS A 90 -27.42 4.52 14.58
N ILE A 91 -26.12 4.78 14.54
CA ILE A 91 -25.53 5.70 13.56
C ILE A 91 -25.45 5.01 12.21
N ILE A 92 -26.03 5.64 11.19
CA ILE A 92 -26.15 5.09 9.83
C ILE A 92 -25.42 5.90 8.76
N GLY A 93 -24.91 7.07 9.14
CA GLY A 93 -24.12 7.94 8.27
C GLY A 93 -23.46 9.06 9.07
N CYS A 94 -22.42 9.66 8.49
CA CYS A 94 -21.69 10.76 9.11
C CYS A 94 -21.19 11.77 8.09
N ALA A 95 -20.95 13.01 8.55
CA ALA A 95 -20.30 14.06 7.76
C ALA A 95 -19.34 14.90 8.60
N PHE A 96 -18.12 15.10 8.12
CA PHE A 96 -17.08 15.89 8.80
C PHE A 96 -16.76 17.14 7.97
N TRP A 97 -17.03 18.31 8.55
CA TRP A 97 -16.84 19.60 7.93
C TRP A 97 -15.79 20.43 8.66
N PHE A 98 -15.00 21.18 7.92
CA PHE A 98 -14.09 22.20 8.43
C PHE A 98 -14.58 23.57 8.01
N PHE A 99 -14.86 24.46 8.96
CA PHE A 99 -15.37 25.81 8.73
C PHE A 99 -14.26 26.80 9.01
N TYR A 100 -13.65 27.31 7.94
CA TYR A 100 -12.57 28.29 8.02
C TYR A 100 -13.14 29.69 7.85
N THR A 101 -13.36 30.37 8.97
CA THR A 101 -13.98 31.71 9.03
C THR A 101 -12.98 32.86 9.02
N ASP A 102 -11.68 32.55 9.17
CA ASP A 102 -10.57 33.50 9.15
C ASP A 102 -9.53 33.10 8.07
N PRO A 103 -9.35 33.92 7.01
CA PRO A 103 -8.41 33.64 5.93
C PRO A 103 -6.94 33.87 6.32
N GLU A 104 -6.66 34.66 7.37
CA GLU A 104 -5.28 34.88 7.85
C GLU A 104 -4.80 33.73 8.75
N ALA A 105 -5.73 32.97 9.33
CA ALA A 105 -5.43 31.79 10.14
C ALA A 105 -5.14 30.52 9.33
N LEU A 106 -5.21 30.59 7.99
CA LEU A 106 -5.13 29.43 7.13
C LEU A 106 -3.88 29.45 6.26
N GLU A 107 -2.75 29.05 6.84
CA GLU A 107 -1.60 28.55 6.08
C GLU A 107 -1.71 27.03 5.99
N ILE A 108 -2.11 26.51 4.82
CA ILE A 108 -2.02 25.08 4.56
C ILE A 108 -0.55 24.76 4.32
N GLU A 109 0.10 24.16 5.33
CA GLU A 109 1.48 23.67 5.26
C GLU A 109 1.65 22.66 4.12
N ASP A 110 2.89 22.56 3.61
CA ASP A 110 3.21 21.53 2.64
C ASP A 110 3.10 20.16 3.29
N TYR A 111 2.52 19.21 2.57
CA TYR A 111 2.41 17.84 3.06
C TYR A 111 3.80 17.22 3.12
N GLU A 112 4.20 16.84 4.33
CA GLU A 112 5.39 16.02 4.54
C GLU A 112 5.01 14.54 4.54
N ASP A 113 5.81 13.74 3.82
CA ASP A 113 5.66 12.30 3.80
C ASP A 113 5.77 11.74 5.22
N ILE A 114 4.73 11.04 5.68
CA ILE A 114 4.73 10.40 6.99
C ILE A 114 4.98 8.89 6.88
N GLU A 115 5.50 8.31 7.95
CA GLU A 115 5.64 6.87 8.08
C GLU A 115 4.30 6.26 8.52
N TRP A 116 3.64 5.56 7.60
CA TRP A 116 2.35 4.94 7.86
C TRP A 116 2.52 3.57 8.55
N PRO A 117 1.72 3.25 9.57
CA PRO A 117 1.77 1.95 10.23
C PRO A 117 1.32 0.84 9.27
N ALA A 118 1.99 -0.31 9.31
CA ALA A 118 1.55 -1.50 8.59
C ALA A 118 0.14 -1.91 9.03
N PRO A 119 -0.72 -2.45 8.14
CA PRO A 119 -0.44 -2.86 6.76
C PRO A 119 -0.66 -1.76 5.70
N THR A 120 -0.70 -0.48 6.09
CA THR A 120 -0.94 0.65 5.16
C THR A 120 0.14 0.70 4.07
N ASN A 121 -0.27 0.84 2.82
CA ASN A 121 0.62 1.17 1.71
C ASN A 121 1.03 2.64 1.83
N GLY A 122 2.06 2.91 2.64
CA GLY A 122 2.52 4.27 2.93
C GLY A 122 2.93 5.08 1.70
N ALA A 123 3.45 4.43 0.66
CA ALA A 123 3.78 5.10 -0.60
C ALA A 123 2.53 5.57 -1.36
N ALA A 124 1.50 4.73 -1.41
CA ALA A 124 0.20 5.12 -1.98
C ALA A 124 -0.46 6.22 -1.13
N ALA A 125 -0.40 6.07 0.19
CA ALA A 125 -0.96 7.03 1.14
C ALA A 125 -0.32 8.42 0.96
N ASN A 126 1.01 8.50 0.91
CA ASN A 126 1.72 9.77 0.75
C ASN A 126 1.48 10.41 -0.64
N GLU A 127 1.53 9.64 -1.74
CA GLU A 127 1.25 10.20 -3.09
C GLU A 127 -0.20 10.75 -3.17
N ILE A 128 -1.17 10.01 -2.61
CA ILE A 128 -2.58 10.39 -2.66
C ILE A 128 -2.88 11.56 -1.71
N PHE A 129 -2.52 11.45 -0.43
CA PHE A 129 -2.82 12.50 0.54
C PHE A 129 -2.00 13.76 0.31
N GLY A 130 -0.74 13.63 -0.12
CA GLY A 130 0.11 14.75 -0.51
C GLY A 130 -0.41 15.47 -1.74
N GLY A 131 -0.82 14.72 -2.77
CA GLY A 131 -1.44 15.30 -3.96
C GLY A 131 -2.76 16.03 -3.65
N LEU A 132 -3.62 15.44 -2.81
CA LEU A 132 -4.83 16.11 -2.34
C LEU A 132 -4.51 17.34 -1.48
N ALA A 133 -3.47 17.30 -0.63
CA ALA A 133 -3.04 18.45 0.15
C ALA A 133 -2.54 19.60 -0.72
N ALA A 134 -1.77 19.31 -1.77
CA ALA A 134 -1.32 20.31 -2.74
C ALA A 134 -2.49 20.99 -3.45
N LEU A 135 -3.54 20.24 -3.82
CA LEU A 135 -4.76 20.80 -4.39
C LEU A 135 -5.52 21.66 -3.38
N ARG A 136 -5.64 21.21 -2.12
CA ARG A 136 -6.23 22.01 -1.04
C ARG A 136 -5.49 23.34 -0.89
N LYS A 137 -4.16 23.30 -0.77
CA LYS A 137 -3.32 24.50 -0.71
C LYS A 137 -3.54 25.41 -1.91
N LYS A 138 -3.56 24.87 -3.13
CA LYS A 138 -3.78 25.65 -4.35
C LYS A 138 -5.12 26.40 -4.38
N TYR A 139 -6.21 25.77 -3.93
CA TYR A 139 -7.57 26.30 -4.12
C TYR A 139 -8.18 26.97 -2.89
N MET A 140 -7.76 26.57 -1.69
CA MET A 140 -8.36 26.98 -0.42
C MET A 140 -7.51 28.01 0.35
N ASN A 141 -6.21 28.11 0.07
CA ASN A 141 -5.29 28.94 0.86
C ASN A 141 -5.68 30.42 0.81
N GLY A 142 -5.71 31.06 1.98
CA GLY A 142 -6.09 32.47 2.13
C GLY A 142 -7.58 32.78 1.90
N LYS A 143 -8.48 31.79 1.96
CA LYS A 143 -9.93 31.98 1.75
C LYS A 143 -10.77 31.52 2.93
N LYS A 144 -11.88 32.22 3.17
CA LYS A 144 -12.96 31.72 4.02
C LYS A 144 -13.75 30.67 3.27
N HIS A 145 -13.89 29.48 3.83
CA HIS A 145 -14.59 28.40 3.16
C HIS A 145 -15.02 27.29 4.11
N ALA A 146 -15.97 26.47 3.67
CA ALA A 146 -16.33 25.21 4.28
C ALA A 146 -15.74 24.05 3.46
N PHE A 147 -15.01 23.15 4.11
CA PHE A 147 -14.45 21.95 3.49
C PHE A 147 -15.11 20.70 4.05
N LEU A 148 -15.75 19.90 3.19
CA LEU A 148 -16.27 18.58 3.53
C LEU A 148 -15.16 17.54 3.32
N GLN A 149 -14.66 16.99 4.43
CA GLN A 149 -13.62 15.96 4.41
C GLN A 149 -14.22 14.55 4.25
N VAL A 150 -15.32 14.27 4.95
CA VAL A 150 -15.93 12.93 4.98
C VAL A 150 -17.43 13.07 4.80
N LEU A 151 -18.00 12.25 3.92
CA LEU A 151 -19.44 11.98 3.85
C LEU A 151 -19.64 10.49 3.62
N ALA A 152 -20.18 9.79 4.62
CA ALA A 152 -20.35 8.34 4.59
C ALA A 152 -21.77 7.94 4.96
N THR A 153 -22.25 6.86 4.34
CA THR A 153 -23.52 6.21 4.66
C THR A 153 -23.31 4.70 4.58
N LEU A 154 -23.74 4.00 5.63
CA LEU A 154 -23.68 2.54 5.70
C LEU A 154 -24.41 1.92 4.49
N PRO A 155 -23.86 0.86 3.87
CA PRO A 155 -24.37 0.29 2.62
C PRO A 155 -25.87 0.01 2.63
N GLU A 156 -26.40 -0.53 3.72
CA GLU A 156 -27.80 -0.93 3.88
C GLU A 156 -28.78 0.25 4.01
N TYR A 157 -28.28 1.48 4.22
CA TYR A 157 -29.10 2.70 4.31
C TYR A 157 -28.90 3.65 3.11
N ARG A 158 -28.17 3.22 2.07
CA ARG A 158 -27.98 4.01 0.84
C ARG A 158 -29.25 4.14 0.02
N GLY A 159 -29.32 5.18 -0.81
CA GLY A 159 -30.50 5.48 -1.63
C GLY A 159 -31.72 5.98 -0.84
N ARG A 160 -31.58 6.21 0.48
CA ARG A 160 -32.66 6.67 1.38
C ARG A 160 -32.56 8.15 1.77
N GLY A 161 -31.70 8.93 1.10
CA GLY A 161 -31.54 10.37 1.34
C GLY A 161 -30.64 10.78 2.51
N VAL A 162 -29.99 9.83 3.19
CA VAL A 162 -29.11 10.08 4.36
C VAL A 162 -27.97 11.04 4.04
N ALA A 163 -27.19 10.75 2.99
CA ALA A 163 -26.07 11.59 2.56
C ALA A 163 -26.52 13.00 2.15
N SER A 164 -27.66 13.12 1.45
CA SER A 164 -28.26 14.40 1.07
C SER A 164 -28.64 15.25 2.29
N ALA A 165 -29.18 14.63 3.34
CA ALA A 165 -29.56 15.31 4.57
C ALA A 165 -28.33 15.79 5.35
N LEU A 166 -27.30 14.95 5.47
CA LEU A 166 -26.03 15.31 6.11
C LEU A 166 -25.31 16.45 5.38
N LEU A 167 -25.24 16.38 4.05
CA LEU A 167 -24.66 17.42 3.19
C LEU A 167 -25.40 18.75 3.37
N ARG A 168 -26.73 18.72 3.31
CA ARG A 168 -27.58 19.92 3.51
C ARG A 168 -27.39 20.52 4.90
N GLN A 169 -27.32 19.70 5.94
CA GLN A 169 -27.11 20.18 7.31
C GLN A 169 -25.80 20.96 7.44
N GLY A 170 -24.70 20.39 6.94
CA GLY A 170 -23.40 21.07 6.98
C GLY A 170 -23.37 22.36 6.17
N MET A 171 -23.95 22.36 4.96
CA MET A 171 -24.04 23.59 4.15
C MET A 171 -24.87 24.68 4.82
N ASN A 172 -25.99 24.31 5.46
CA ASN A 172 -26.83 25.27 6.19
C ASN A 172 -26.10 25.87 7.40
N ASP A 173 -25.33 25.07 8.13
CA ASP A 173 -24.59 25.56 9.29
C ASP A 173 -23.38 26.41 8.87
N ALA A 174 -22.68 26.04 7.80
CA ALA A 174 -21.63 26.88 7.20
C ALA A 174 -22.16 28.26 6.76
N ALA A 175 -23.35 28.29 6.13
CA ALA A 175 -23.98 29.53 5.71
C ALA A 175 -24.33 30.45 6.90
N LYS A 176 -24.69 29.89 8.08
CA LYS A 176 -24.91 30.68 9.31
C LYS A 176 -23.62 31.30 9.83
N GLU A 177 -22.48 30.68 9.57
CA GLU A 177 -21.13 31.20 9.90
C GLU A 177 -20.61 32.19 8.84
N GLY A 178 -21.45 32.56 7.85
CA GLY A 178 -21.08 33.49 6.78
C GLY A 178 -20.16 32.88 5.72
N LEU A 179 -20.09 31.55 5.63
CA LEU A 179 -19.33 30.84 4.60
C LEU A 179 -20.21 30.58 3.37
N ASP A 180 -19.73 31.02 2.21
CA ASP A 180 -20.39 30.88 0.91
C ASP A 180 -19.56 30.06 -0.11
N GLU A 181 -18.29 29.80 0.19
CA GLU A 181 -17.45 28.88 -0.57
C GLU A 181 -17.42 27.47 0.06
N PHE A 182 -17.62 26.45 -0.77
CA PHE A 182 -17.65 25.04 -0.35
C PHE A 182 -16.69 24.21 -1.19
N TYR A 183 -15.90 23.38 -0.53
CA TYR A 183 -14.92 22.50 -1.17
C TYR A 183 -15.05 21.07 -0.65
N LEU A 184 -14.73 20.10 -1.51
CA LEU A 184 -14.68 18.68 -1.18
C LEU A 184 -13.81 17.92 -2.17
N SER A 185 -13.47 16.68 -1.85
CA SER A 185 -12.91 15.72 -2.80
C SER A 185 -13.95 14.63 -3.05
N ALA A 186 -14.40 14.48 -4.30
CA ALA A 186 -15.46 13.55 -4.66
C ALA A 186 -14.88 12.18 -5.04
N SER A 187 -15.48 11.13 -4.50
CA SER A 187 -15.35 9.77 -5.04
C SER A 187 -16.37 9.56 -6.17
N ALA A 188 -16.19 8.50 -6.98
CA ALA A 188 -17.14 8.18 -8.04
C ALA A 188 -18.57 7.97 -7.51
N ASP A 189 -18.72 7.29 -6.36
CA ASP A 189 -20.00 7.07 -5.70
C ASP A 189 -20.67 8.38 -5.24
N GLY A 190 -19.87 9.34 -4.76
CA GLY A 190 -20.35 10.62 -4.23
C GLY A 190 -20.61 11.68 -5.30
N HIS A 191 -19.95 11.61 -6.46
CA HIS A 191 -19.93 12.68 -7.47
C HIS A 191 -21.34 13.15 -7.89
N ASP A 192 -22.22 12.25 -8.36
CA ASP A 192 -23.58 12.63 -8.78
C ASP A 192 -24.41 13.29 -7.67
N LEU A 193 -24.15 12.95 -6.39
CA LEU A 193 -24.84 13.59 -5.27
C LEU A 193 -24.37 15.04 -5.14
N TYR A 194 -23.07 15.26 -5.18
CA TYR A 194 -22.50 16.61 -5.09
C TYR A 194 -22.97 17.47 -6.27
N GLU A 195 -23.00 16.91 -7.48
CA GLU A 195 -23.49 17.62 -8.67
C GLU A 195 -24.96 18.07 -8.52
N LYS A 196 -25.82 17.22 -7.96
CA LYS A 196 -27.22 17.58 -7.62
C LYS A 196 -27.33 18.70 -6.59
N PHE A 197 -26.33 18.88 -5.75
CA PHE A 197 -26.24 19.97 -4.77
C PHE A 197 -25.55 21.22 -5.32
N GLY A 198 -25.18 21.22 -6.60
CA GLY A 198 -24.57 22.36 -7.29
C GLY A 198 -23.05 22.39 -7.21
N PHE A 199 -22.40 21.39 -6.61
CA PHE A 199 -20.96 21.23 -6.79
C PHE A 199 -20.70 20.94 -8.27
N ARG A 200 -19.60 21.44 -8.77
CA ARG A 200 -19.10 21.26 -10.14
C ARG A 200 -17.76 20.60 -10.05
N ASP A 201 -16.89 20.82 -11.03
CA ASP A 201 -15.58 20.20 -11.21
C ASP A 201 -14.34 21.17 -11.50
N LEU A 202 -13.24 21.21 -10.70
CA LEU A 202 -12.03 22.12 -10.74
C LEU A 202 -10.91 21.49 -11.54
N GLU A 203 -10.25 20.54 -10.91
CA GLU A 203 -9.05 19.91 -11.41
C GLU A 203 -9.11 18.43 -11.01
N PRO A 204 -8.90 17.52 -11.97
CA PRO A 204 -8.81 16.11 -11.65
C PRO A 204 -7.50 15.81 -10.94
N PHE A 205 -7.58 15.13 -9.80
CA PHE A 205 -6.41 14.50 -9.20
C PHE A 205 -6.17 13.14 -9.86
N LYS A 206 -5.03 12.98 -10.52
CA LYS A 206 -4.66 11.73 -11.19
C LYS A 206 -3.53 11.06 -10.43
N VAL A 207 -3.81 9.88 -9.93
CA VAL A 207 -2.82 8.97 -9.37
C VAL A 207 -2.85 7.69 -10.20
N ASP A 208 -1.66 7.21 -10.54
CA ASP A 208 -1.51 5.92 -11.21
C ASP A 208 -1.63 4.83 -10.14
N LEU A 209 -2.86 4.33 -9.95
CA LEU A 209 -3.20 3.31 -8.96
C LEU A 209 -2.57 1.94 -9.29
N GLU A 210 -2.14 1.72 -10.53
CA GLU A 210 -1.49 0.49 -10.96
C GLU A 210 -0.09 0.37 -10.32
N LYS A 211 0.58 1.49 -10.02
CA LYS A 211 1.82 1.52 -9.20
C LYS A 211 1.64 0.82 -7.85
N TYR A 212 0.39 0.75 -7.37
CA TYR A 212 0.03 0.31 -6.03
C TYR A 212 -0.90 -0.90 -6.00
N GLY A 213 -1.15 -1.54 -7.16
CA GLY A 213 -1.88 -2.81 -7.26
C GLY A 213 -3.35 -2.74 -7.69
N GLY A 214 -3.84 -1.64 -8.28
CA GLY A 214 -5.14 -1.59 -8.95
C GLY A 214 -5.15 -2.21 -10.36
N GLU A 215 -6.31 -2.65 -10.87
CA GLU A 215 -6.51 -3.20 -12.23
C GLU A 215 -7.72 -2.55 -12.91
N ILE A 216 -7.58 -2.03 -14.12
CA ILE A 216 -8.72 -1.48 -14.87
C ILE A 216 -9.44 -2.58 -15.67
N ASP A 217 -10.78 -2.62 -15.67
CA ASP A 217 -11.59 -3.41 -16.63
C ASP A 217 -11.76 -2.65 -17.96
N LEU A 218 -11.47 -3.32 -19.09
CA LEU A 218 -11.42 -2.74 -20.44
C LEU A 218 -12.55 -3.22 -21.36
N THR A 219 -13.62 -3.83 -20.84
CA THR A 219 -14.67 -4.47 -21.66
C THR A 219 -15.91 -3.63 -21.96
N GLU A 220 -16.02 -2.40 -21.43
CA GLU A 220 -17.02 -1.41 -21.88
C GLU A 220 -16.35 -0.06 -22.16
N PRO A 221 -16.65 0.64 -23.27
CA PRO A 221 -16.01 1.91 -23.61
C PRO A 221 -16.56 3.10 -22.79
N ARG A 222 -16.77 2.91 -21.48
CA ARG A 222 -17.18 3.92 -20.49
C ARG A 222 -16.48 3.62 -19.16
N LEU A 223 -15.75 4.60 -18.61
CA LEU A 223 -15.07 4.65 -17.29
C LEU A 223 -13.63 4.08 -17.20
N SER A 224 -12.62 4.87 -17.59
CA SER A 224 -11.22 4.66 -17.17
C SER A 224 -10.31 5.89 -17.34
N ARG A 225 -10.79 7.07 -16.91
CA ARG A 225 -9.99 8.31 -16.77
C ARG A 225 -10.75 9.27 -15.86
N LEU A 226 -10.20 9.66 -14.69
CA LEU A 226 -10.75 10.82 -13.98
C LEU A 226 -10.29 12.07 -14.74
N GLU A 227 -11.10 12.51 -15.70
CA GLU A 227 -11.10 13.86 -16.27
C GLU A 227 -12.55 14.34 -16.33
N ILE A 228 -12.75 15.49 -15.71
CA ILE A 228 -13.86 16.40 -15.94
C ILE A 228 -13.68 16.99 -17.32
N ASP A 229 -14.59 16.78 -18.26
CA ASP A 229 -14.87 17.81 -19.27
C ASP A 229 -16.31 17.75 -19.80
N SER A 230 -16.87 18.93 -20.01
CA SER A 230 -18.23 19.18 -20.43
C SER A 230 -18.42 18.94 -21.94
N ARG A 231 -18.63 17.66 -22.26
CA ARG A 231 -19.23 17.07 -23.48
C ARG A 231 -18.26 16.21 -24.31
N ALA A 232 -18.67 14.94 -24.42
CA ALA A 232 -18.18 13.86 -25.28
C ALA A 232 -16.96 13.04 -24.79
N VAL A 233 -17.19 12.11 -23.83
CA VAL A 233 -16.76 10.69 -23.71
C VAL A 233 -17.00 10.23 -22.24
N PRO A 234 -17.38 8.97 -21.93
CA PRO A 234 -18.11 8.67 -20.68
C PRO A 234 -17.24 8.16 -19.51
N GLY A 235 -17.32 8.81 -18.33
CA GLY A 235 -16.90 8.25 -17.03
C GLY A 235 -16.35 9.21 -15.96
N VAL A 236 -17.24 9.80 -15.15
CA VAL A 236 -17.08 10.42 -13.80
C VAL A 236 -16.15 11.64 -13.63
N GLY A 237 -16.71 12.69 -13.02
CA GLY A 237 -16.11 14.01 -12.79
C GLY A 237 -15.41 14.23 -11.43
N ALA A 238 -15.03 15.48 -11.16
CA ALA A 238 -14.27 15.97 -10.00
C ALA A 238 -14.94 17.12 -9.19
N ALA A 239 -14.31 18.28 -8.85
CA ALA A 239 -14.88 19.29 -7.89
C ALA A 239 -14.67 20.83 -8.20
N LYS A 240 -15.67 21.72 -8.47
CA LYS A 240 -15.78 23.22 -8.69
C LYS A 240 -16.95 23.80 -7.91
N VAL A 241 -16.80 25.10 -7.68
CA VAL A 241 -17.64 26.02 -6.92
C VAL A 241 -19.03 26.25 -7.54
N CYS A 242 -20.07 26.38 -6.70
CA CYS A 242 -21.24 27.23 -6.97
C CYS A 242 -21.67 28.00 -5.72
N VAL A 243 -21.87 29.30 -5.90
CA VAL A 243 -22.70 30.18 -5.07
C VAL A 243 -24.17 29.75 -5.25
N PRO A 244 -25.02 29.69 -4.22
CA PRO A 244 -26.41 29.29 -4.40
C PRO A 244 -27.17 30.30 -5.25
N ALA A 245 -27.68 29.86 -6.39
CA ALA A 245 -28.82 30.48 -7.04
C ALA A 245 -30.08 29.68 -6.67
N VAL A 246 -31.04 30.34 -6.05
CA VAL A 246 -32.43 29.84 -5.97
C VAL A 246 -33.31 30.96 -6.53
N PRO A 247 -34.45 30.71 -7.22
CA PRO A 247 -35.08 29.45 -7.68
C PRO A 247 -35.46 29.39 -9.19
N ALA A 248 -35.81 28.19 -9.72
CA ALA A 248 -37.07 27.86 -10.47
C ALA A 248 -36.96 26.88 -11.68
N LEU A 249 -37.73 25.77 -11.60
CA LEU A 249 -38.65 25.16 -12.59
C LEU A 249 -38.28 24.90 -14.09
N ARG A 250 -38.56 23.63 -14.49
CA ARG A 250 -39.13 23.10 -15.77
C ARG A 250 -38.23 22.52 -16.91
N ARG A 251 -38.51 21.21 -17.15
CA ARG A 251 -38.81 20.44 -18.41
C ARG A 251 -37.79 20.27 -19.56
N GLN A 252 -37.62 18.96 -19.91
CA GLN A 252 -37.49 18.34 -21.26
C GLN A 252 -36.20 18.67 -22.05
N SER A 253 -35.57 17.81 -22.88
CA SER A 253 -35.78 16.48 -23.47
C SER A 253 -34.49 16.10 -24.26
N LEU A 254 -34.17 14.81 -24.39
CA LEU A 254 -33.10 14.22 -25.26
C LEU A 254 -33.40 14.38 -26.78
N PRO A 255 -32.45 14.27 -27.75
CA PRO A 255 -32.01 12.96 -28.29
C PRO A 255 -30.57 12.81 -28.92
N ASP A 256 -30.23 11.52 -29.10
CA ASP A 256 -29.22 10.71 -29.83
C ASP A 256 -28.32 11.25 -30.97
N PHE A 257 -27.07 10.73 -31.11
CA PHE A 257 -26.65 9.74 -32.16
C PHE A 257 -25.12 9.42 -32.23
N ALA A 258 -24.87 8.15 -32.60
CA ALA A 258 -23.80 7.58 -33.46
C ALA A 258 -22.37 7.27 -32.96
N TYR A 259 -22.02 6.00 -33.19
CA TYR A 259 -20.77 5.25 -33.00
C TYR A 259 -19.73 5.55 -34.09
N GLY A 260 -18.43 5.47 -33.75
CA GLY A 260 -17.33 5.50 -34.72
C GLY A 260 -16.03 4.92 -34.14
N ASP A 261 -15.67 3.73 -34.64
CA ASP A 261 -14.48 2.92 -34.35
C ASP A 261 -13.15 3.58 -34.80
N ARG A 262 -12.10 3.54 -33.96
CA ARG A 262 -10.71 3.29 -34.38
C ARG A 262 -9.73 3.07 -33.21
N ARG A 263 -9.06 1.91 -33.27
CA ARG A 263 -7.97 1.39 -32.42
C ARG A 263 -6.72 2.29 -32.37
N ARG A 264 -6.05 2.36 -31.19
CA ARG A 264 -4.59 2.16 -31.00
C ARG A 264 -4.18 2.18 -29.51
N SER A 265 -3.15 1.40 -29.21
CA SER A 265 -2.74 0.77 -27.94
C SER A 265 -1.65 1.50 -27.15
N SER A 266 -1.67 1.35 -25.81
CA SER A 266 -0.53 1.48 -24.88
C SER A 266 -0.91 0.88 -23.51
N GLY A 267 -0.31 -0.16 -22.92
CA GLY A 267 0.81 -1.04 -23.29
C GLY A 267 1.64 -1.56 -22.10
N CYS A 268 1.36 -1.20 -20.83
CA CYS A 268 2.33 -1.48 -19.75
C CYS A 268 1.79 -1.98 -18.40
N SER A 269 0.47 -1.96 -18.15
CA SER A 269 -0.08 -2.27 -16.82
C SER A 269 -1.05 -3.45 -16.76
N VAL A 270 -1.72 -3.71 -17.88
CA VAL A 270 -2.45 -4.96 -18.15
C VAL A 270 -1.54 -6.19 -17.98
N SER A 271 -0.22 -5.97 -18.04
CA SER A 271 0.86 -6.94 -18.06
C SER A 271 1.00 -7.81 -16.80
N LEU A 272 0.80 -7.29 -15.58
CA LEU A 272 1.11 -8.06 -14.36
C LEU A 272 0.03 -9.11 -14.04
N LEU A 273 -1.23 -8.76 -14.24
CA LEU A 273 -2.35 -9.67 -13.99
C LEU A 273 -2.71 -10.52 -15.21
N GLN A 274 -2.50 -10.05 -16.44
CA GLN A 274 -2.51 -10.92 -17.64
C GLN A 274 -1.33 -11.90 -17.66
N ALA A 275 -0.13 -11.51 -17.20
CA ALA A 275 0.99 -12.45 -17.07
C ALA A 275 0.75 -13.51 -16.01
N SER A 276 -0.04 -13.20 -14.98
CA SER A 276 -0.45 -14.17 -13.95
C SER A 276 -1.60 -15.09 -14.39
N LYS A 277 -2.36 -14.68 -15.42
CA LYS A 277 -3.56 -15.34 -15.96
C LYS A 277 -3.45 -15.50 -17.49
N HIS A 278 -2.52 -16.32 -17.99
CA HIS A 278 -2.45 -16.92 -19.35
C HIS A 278 -2.88 -16.12 -20.63
N GLU A 279 -3.20 -14.83 -20.59
CA GLU A 279 -3.89 -14.10 -21.66
C GLU A 279 -3.25 -12.72 -21.89
N SER A 280 -2.12 -12.66 -22.61
CA SER A 280 -1.55 -11.38 -23.07
C SER A 280 -1.32 -11.39 -24.59
N ASN A 281 -1.85 -10.37 -25.29
CA ASN A 281 -1.65 -10.11 -26.73
C ASN A 281 -0.47 -9.16 -27.02
N ASP A 282 0.56 -9.11 -26.15
CA ASP A 282 1.78 -8.31 -26.35
C ASP A 282 2.87 -9.17 -27.02
N GLU A 283 3.67 -8.59 -27.93
CA GLU A 283 4.73 -9.30 -28.67
C GLU A 283 5.89 -9.77 -27.76
N ARG A 284 5.99 -9.25 -26.53
CA ARG A 284 6.94 -9.69 -25.50
C ARG A 284 6.23 -10.54 -24.45
N GLY A 285 6.72 -11.75 -24.20
CA GLY A 285 6.06 -12.73 -23.33
C GLY A 285 5.85 -12.28 -21.86
N PRO A 286 4.86 -12.86 -21.16
CA PRO A 286 4.43 -12.45 -19.81
C PRO A 286 5.54 -12.45 -18.73
N GLN A 287 6.55 -13.30 -18.88
CA GLN A 287 7.70 -13.38 -17.97
C GLN A 287 8.58 -12.12 -18.04
N VAL A 288 8.75 -11.55 -19.23
CA VAL A 288 9.51 -10.31 -19.47
C VAL A 288 8.83 -9.13 -18.78
N GLN A 289 7.50 -9.11 -18.78
CA GLN A 289 6.71 -8.08 -18.12
C GLN A 289 6.82 -8.17 -16.59
N LEU A 290 6.71 -9.38 -16.02
CA LEU A 290 6.92 -9.62 -14.59
C LEU A 290 8.32 -9.18 -14.15
N GLN A 291 9.36 -9.60 -14.87
CA GLN A 291 10.73 -9.21 -14.57
C GLN A 291 10.95 -7.70 -14.66
N SER A 292 10.33 -7.04 -15.66
CA SER A 292 10.39 -5.59 -15.81
C SER A 292 9.79 -4.86 -14.61
N CYS A 293 8.73 -5.40 -14.01
CA CYS A 293 8.11 -4.82 -12.81
C CYS A 293 9.00 -4.95 -11.57
N TYR A 294 9.62 -6.12 -11.36
CA TYR A 294 10.61 -6.30 -10.28
C TYR A 294 11.81 -5.36 -10.48
N THR A 295 12.30 -5.24 -11.72
CA THR A 295 13.41 -4.34 -12.07
C THR A 295 13.05 -2.90 -11.78
N ARG A 296 11.91 -2.41 -12.28
CA ARG A 296 11.43 -1.03 -12.06
C ARG A 296 11.22 -0.72 -10.59
N HIS A 297 10.65 -1.65 -9.81
CA HIS A 297 10.43 -1.45 -8.38
C HIS A 297 11.76 -1.22 -7.64
N ARG A 298 12.73 -2.12 -7.82
CA ARG A 298 14.02 -2.02 -7.10
C ARG A 298 14.87 -0.84 -7.54
N THR A 299 14.88 -0.49 -8.84
CA THR A 299 15.67 0.65 -9.35
C THR A 299 15.08 1.99 -8.91
N ASN A 300 13.75 2.15 -8.98
CA ASN A 300 13.08 3.36 -8.50
C ASN A 300 13.28 3.54 -6.99
N ARG A 301 13.14 2.46 -6.20
CA ARG A 301 13.37 2.51 -4.75
C ARG A 301 14.81 2.91 -4.44
N ASN A 302 15.80 2.29 -5.06
CA ASN A 302 17.21 2.68 -4.85
C ASN A 302 17.48 4.13 -5.21
N LYS A 303 16.92 4.63 -6.32
CA LYS A 303 17.06 6.03 -6.71
C LYS A 303 16.48 6.98 -5.66
N GLN A 304 15.24 6.74 -5.22
CA GLN A 304 14.59 7.56 -4.21
C GLN A 304 15.32 7.54 -2.86
N GLN A 305 15.77 6.36 -2.42
CA GLN A 305 16.49 6.22 -1.15
C GLN A 305 17.88 6.87 -1.22
N LYS A 306 18.57 6.75 -2.37
CA LYS A 306 19.82 7.48 -2.62
C LYS A 306 19.63 8.99 -2.50
N GLU A 307 18.62 9.54 -3.17
CA GLU A 307 18.31 10.99 -3.12
C GLU A 307 18.03 11.44 -1.68
N LYS A 308 17.24 10.68 -0.92
CA LYS A 308 16.95 10.96 0.49
C LYS A 308 18.21 10.91 1.37
N ILE A 309 19.00 9.85 1.27
CA ILE A 309 20.20 9.64 2.11
C ILE A 309 21.30 10.69 1.83
N LEU A 310 21.41 11.15 0.58
CA LEU A 310 22.38 12.17 0.20
C LEU A 310 21.87 13.61 0.37
N SER A 311 20.60 13.79 0.75
CA SER A 311 19.99 15.11 0.95
C SER A 311 20.51 15.82 2.19
N GLU A 312 20.31 17.14 2.23
CA GLU A 312 20.74 17.95 3.37
C GLU A 312 19.98 17.66 4.66
N SER A 313 18.75 17.18 4.54
CA SER A 313 17.85 16.84 5.64
C SER A 313 18.07 15.43 6.21
N PHE A 314 19.01 14.66 5.67
CA PHE A 314 19.35 13.35 6.22
C PHE A 314 19.98 13.49 7.60
N SER A 315 19.23 13.07 8.63
CA SER A 315 19.61 13.19 10.05
C SER A 315 20.38 11.98 10.60
N GLY A 316 20.55 10.94 9.79
CA GLY A 316 21.27 9.71 10.15
C GLY A 316 20.49 8.44 9.83
N TRP A 317 21.11 7.30 10.10
CA TRP A 317 20.53 5.99 9.83
C TRP A 317 19.37 5.68 10.78
N ALA A 318 18.36 4.95 10.31
CA ALA A 318 17.31 4.41 11.16
C ALA A 318 17.88 3.19 11.92
N VAL A 319 18.17 3.39 13.21
CA VAL A 319 18.80 2.37 14.06
C VAL A 319 17.80 1.27 14.41
N ASP A 320 18.19 0.01 14.19
CA ASP A 320 17.41 -1.15 14.60
C ASP A 320 17.55 -1.37 16.12
N GLU A 321 16.64 -0.78 16.89
CA GLU A 321 16.67 -0.80 18.36
C GLU A 321 16.59 -2.21 18.97
N ILE A 322 15.97 -3.17 18.27
CA ILE A 322 15.91 -4.56 18.74
C ILE A 322 17.27 -5.22 18.54
N LEU A 323 17.84 -5.11 17.33
CA LEU A 323 19.13 -5.74 17.02
C LEU A 323 20.30 -5.11 17.79
N LYS A 324 20.23 -3.80 18.02
CA LYS A 324 21.14 -3.04 18.87
C LYS A 324 21.26 -3.64 20.28
N ARG A 325 20.12 -4.07 20.86
CA ARG A 325 20.04 -4.71 22.19
C ARG A 325 20.32 -6.21 22.18
N LEU A 326 20.12 -6.89 21.04
CA LEU A 326 20.40 -8.32 20.91
C LEU A 326 21.88 -8.63 20.67
N GLU A 327 22.52 -7.89 19.76
CA GLU A 327 23.88 -8.18 19.27
C GLU A 327 24.73 -6.93 19.05
N GLY A 328 24.17 -5.73 19.25
CA GLY A 328 24.83 -4.46 18.97
C GLY A 328 25.53 -3.82 20.17
N PRO A 329 25.80 -2.50 20.10
CA PRO A 329 26.58 -1.80 21.13
C PRO A 329 25.86 -1.67 22.47
N GLU A 330 24.54 -1.81 22.52
CA GLU A 330 23.74 -1.79 23.76
C GLU A 330 23.23 -3.19 24.10
N LYS A 331 24.05 -4.21 23.86
CA LYS A 331 23.68 -5.60 24.12
C LYS A 331 23.25 -5.80 25.57
N GLU A 332 22.05 -6.34 25.75
CA GLU A 332 21.48 -6.65 27.06
C GLU A 332 21.44 -8.16 27.29
N GLU A 333 21.97 -8.62 28.42
CA GLU A 333 21.89 -10.02 28.80
C GLU A 333 20.43 -10.43 29.05
N GLY A 334 19.99 -11.51 28.39
CA GLY A 334 18.63 -12.03 28.53
C GLY A 334 17.56 -11.31 27.69
N TYR A 335 17.90 -10.23 26.98
CA TYR A 335 16.94 -9.57 26.08
C TYR A 335 16.54 -10.48 24.91
N ARG A 336 15.25 -10.44 24.56
CA ARG A 336 14.63 -11.26 23.52
C ARG A 336 13.85 -10.37 22.56
N ASP A 337 13.85 -10.72 21.28
CA ASP A 337 12.98 -10.07 20.30
C ASP A 337 11.51 -10.32 20.69
N PRO A 338 10.70 -9.28 20.97
CA PRO A 338 9.31 -9.46 21.38
C PRO A 338 8.39 -9.86 20.23
N ARG A 339 8.85 -9.80 18.98
CA ARG A 339 8.01 -10.03 17.80
C ARG A 339 8.02 -11.51 17.43
N ASN A 340 6.89 -12.19 17.62
CA ASN A 340 6.70 -13.54 17.11
C ASN A 340 5.94 -13.51 15.78
N CYS A 341 6.40 -14.32 14.83
CA CYS A 341 5.89 -14.34 13.47
C CYS A 341 5.81 -15.77 12.94
N ILE A 342 5.15 -15.97 11.79
CA ILE A 342 5.22 -17.19 10.98
C ILE A 342 5.63 -16.78 9.57
N CYS A 343 6.72 -17.35 9.06
CA CYS A 343 7.18 -17.12 7.68
C CYS A 343 7.54 -18.41 6.98
N ILE A 344 7.28 -18.41 5.67
CA ILE A 344 7.73 -19.44 4.75
C ILE A 344 8.89 -18.83 3.96
N TRP A 345 10.08 -19.39 4.13
CA TRP A 345 11.30 -18.85 3.53
C TRP A 345 12.06 -19.91 2.72
N ALA A 346 13.00 -19.46 1.89
CA ALA A 346 13.96 -20.33 1.24
C ALA A 346 15.39 -19.88 1.59
N ARG A 347 16.30 -20.85 1.72
CA ARG A 347 17.73 -20.58 1.96
C ARG A 347 18.45 -20.33 0.63
N PRO A 348 19.32 -19.31 0.54
CA PRO A 348 20.16 -19.11 -0.63
C PRO A 348 21.20 -20.24 -0.73
N PRO A 349 21.56 -20.70 -1.95
CA PRO A 349 22.55 -21.73 -2.16
C PRO A 349 23.94 -21.27 -1.72
N ALA A 350 24.89 -22.19 -1.58
CA ALA A 350 26.25 -21.90 -1.14
C ALA A 350 26.93 -20.79 -1.94
N SER A 351 26.70 -20.75 -3.25
CA SER A 351 27.23 -19.73 -4.16
C SER A 351 26.71 -18.32 -3.91
N VAL A 352 25.40 -18.18 -3.69
CA VAL A 352 24.77 -16.90 -3.32
C VAL A 352 25.20 -16.48 -1.92
N ARG A 353 25.33 -17.41 -0.97
CA ARG A 353 25.88 -17.12 0.37
C ARG A 353 27.31 -16.60 0.30
N LYS A 354 28.15 -17.16 -0.57
CA LYS A 354 29.50 -16.66 -0.83
C LYS A 354 29.48 -15.25 -1.43
N LEU A 355 28.66 -15.02 -2.45
CA LEU A 355 28.49 -13.68 -3.05
C LEU A 355 28.07 -12.63 -2.01
N ILE A 356 27.11 -12.97 -1.15
CA ILE A 356 26.66 -12.08 -0.07
C ILE A 356 27.81 -11.78 0.89
N ARG A 357 28.63 -12.76 1.26
CA ARG A 357 29.80 -12.54 2.11
C ARG A 357 30.80 -11.57 1.47
N ASP A 358 31.11 -11.76 0.19
CA ASP A 358 32.03 -10.88 -0.54
C ASP A 358 31.49 -9.43 -0.55
N ILE A 359 30.19 -9.24 -0.78
CA ILE A 359 29.52 -7.94 -0.69
C ILE A 359 29.59 -7.37 0.74
N GLN A 360 29.33 -8.20 1.75
CA GLN A 360 29.37 -7.79 3.16
C GLN A 360 30.78 -7.34 3.57
N ASP A 361 31.84 -7.98 3.08
CA ASP A 361 33.23 -7.59 3.32
C ASP A 361 33.54 -6.21 2.71
N GLU A 362 33.09 -5.97 1.47
CA GLU A 362 33.21 -4.65 0.81
C GLU A 362 32.45 -3.55 1.58
N LEU A 363 31.23 -3.84 2.05
CA LEU A 363 30.45 -2.91 2.88
C LEU A 363 31.12 -2.64 4.24
N LYS A 364 31.68 -3.67 4.88
CA LYS A 364 32.32 -3.56 6.20
C LYS A 364 33.56 -2.67 6.17
N ALA A 365 34.28 -2.65 5.04
CA ALA A 365 35.47 -1.82 4.87
C ALA A 365 35.15 -0.31 4.96
N VAL A 366 33.98 0.11 4.51
CA VAL A 366 33.53 1.51 4.56
C VAL A 366 32.57 1.82 5.70
N ALA A 367 31.92 0.80 6.27
CA ALA A 367 31.04 0.91 7.43
C ALA A 367 31.38 -0.14 8.52
N PRO A 368 32.46 0.03 9.30
CA PRO A 368 32.93 -0.98 10.26
C PRO A 368 31.94 -1.34 11.37
N SER A 369 31.00 -0.44 11.67
CA SER A 369 30.00 -0.58 12.72
C SER A 369 28.67 -1.21 12.26
N ILE A 370 28.51 -1.45 10.95
CA ILE A 370 27.29 -2.03 10.39
C ILE A 370 27.12 -3.48 10.86
N TRP A 371 25.89 -3.87 11.16
CA TRP A 371 25.58 -5.26 11.43
C TRP A 371 25.38 -6.02 10.12
N LEU A 372 26.02 -7.18 10.00
CA LEU A 372 25.96 -8.03 8.83
C LEU A 372 25.16 -9.29 9.18
N MET A 373 24.19 -9.64 8.34
CA MET A 373 23.40 -10.87 8.52
C MET A 373 24.31 -12.10 8.46
N PRO A 374 24.35 -12.94 9.51
CA PRO A 374 25.18 -14.15 9.50
C PRO A 374 24.79 -15.11 8.38
N THR A 375 25.77 -15.85 7.86
CA THR A 375 25.60 -16.71 6.67
C THR A 375 24.50 -17.75 6.86
N GLU A 376 24.43 -18.36 8.04
CA GLU A 376 23.43 -19.36 8.44
C GLU A 376 22.04 -18.77 8.67
N ARG A 377 21.92 -17.44 8.75
CA ARG A 377 20.66 -16.71 8.95
C ARG A 377 20.12 -16.06 7.68
N LEU A 378 20.86 -16.11 6.58
CA LEU A 378 20.42 -15.63 5.26
C LEU A 378 19.21 -16.43 4.76
N HIS A 379 18.17 -15.71 4.31
CA HIS A 379 16.93 -16.28 3.79
C HIS A 379 16.21 -15.27 2.89
N ILE A 380 15.39 -15.78 1.97
CA ILE A 380 14.37 -14.99 1.26
C ILE A 380 12.99 -15.36 1.79
N THR A 381 12.18 -14.36 2.14
CA THR A 381 10.79 -14.59 2.54
C THR A 381 9.93 -14.81 1.30
N VAL A 382 9.35 -16.00 1.17
CA VAL A 382 8.39 -16.32 0.10
C VAL A 382 7.00 -15.85 0.49
N SER A 383 6.60 -16.12 1.73
CA SER A 383 5.33 -15.66 2.30
C SER A 383 5.48 -15.32 3.78
N GLU A 384 5.00 -14.14 4.18
CA GLU A 384 4.82 -13.76 5.58
C GLU A 384 3.39 -14.09 5.98
N VAL A 385 3.23 -15.11 6.83
CA VAL A 385 1.92 -15.64 7.22
C VAL A 385 1.32 -14.81 8.35
N ALA A 386 2.13 -14.51 9.37
CA ALA A 386 1.77 -13.67 10.51
C ALA A 386 3.00 -12.91 11.00
N HIS A 387 2.81 -11.70 11.54
CA HIS A 387 3.89 -10.86 12.04
C HIS A 387 3.54 -10.19 13.37
N SER A 388 4.55 -10.00 14.23
CA SER A 388 4.47 -9.21 15.47
C SER A 388 3.29 -9.58 16.40
N MET A 389 2.99 -10.87 16.54
CA MET A 389 1.94 -11.39 17.42
C MET A 389 2.50 -11.91 18.75
N THR A 390 1.61 -12.19 19.69
CA THR A 390 1.95 -12.87 20.95
C THR A 390 2.28 -14.35 20.71
N GLU A 391 3.02 -14.98 21.62
CA GLU A 391 3.34 -16.42 21.53
C GLU A 391 2.09 -17.29 21.46
N GLN A 392 1.03 -16.95 22.21
CA GLN A 392 -0.23 -17.70 22.18
C GLN A 392 -0.93 -17.59 20.83
N GLN A 393 -1.05 -16.38 20.26
CA GLN A 393 -1.64 -16.20 18.93
C GLN A 393 -0.86 -16.97 17.85
N ILE A 394 0.47 -17.00 17.94
CA ILE A 394 1.31 -17.79 17.03
C ILE A 394 1.09 -19.28 17.25
N ALA A 395 0.96 -19.75 18.48
CA ALA A 395 0.65 -21.15 18.78
C ALA A 395 -0.70 -21.58 18.19
N ASP A 396 -1.74 -20.74 18.29
CA ASP A 396 -3.06 -21.01 17.72
C ASP A 396 -3.01 -21.09 16.19
N LEU A 397 -2.25 -20.19 15.55
CA LEU A 397 -2.04 -20.21 14.10
C LEU A 397 -1.21 -21.43 13.66
N VAL A 398 -0.18 -21.80 14.40
CA VAL A 398 0.62 -23.01 14.15
C VAL A 398 -0.26 -24.25 14.25
N HIS A 399 -1.10 -24.36 15.29
CA HIS A 399 -2.05 -25.45 15.43
C HIS A 399 -3.03 -25.52 14.24
N THR A 400 -3.53 -24.37 13.77
CA THR A 400 -4.38 -24.30 12.58
C THR A 400 -3.63 -24.80 11.33
N LEU A 401 -2.37 -24.38 11.16
CA LEU A 401 -1.54 -24.76 10.02
C LEU A 401 -1.21 -26.25 10.02
N THR A 402 -0.86 -26.82 11.19
CA THR A 402 -0.46 -28.23 11.34
C THR A 402 -1.64 -29.20 11.32
N SER A 403 -2.82 -28.76 11.77
CA SER A 403 -4.04 -29.58 11.81
C SER A 403 -4.88 -29.53 10.54
N SER A 404 -4.46 -28.75 9.54
CA SER A 404 -5.18 -28.60 8.27
C SER A 404 -5.22 -29.92 7.48
N SER A 405 -6.43 -30.32 7.08
CA SER A 405 -6.66 -31.49 6.21
C SER A 405 -6.66 -31.14 4.71
N THR A 406 -6.65 -29.84 4.35
CA THR A 406 -6.69 -29.39 2.96
C THR A 406 -5.29 -29.27 2.35
N ILE A 407 -4.37 -28.66 3.09
CA ILE A 407 -2.96 -28.50 2.70
C ILE A 407 -2.08 -28.86 3.90
N THR A 408 -1.04 -29.67 3.67
CA THR A 408 -0.04 -30.05 4.67
C THR A 408 1.24 -29.20 4.60
N LEU A 409 1.99 -29.14 5.69
CA LEU A 409 3.32 -28.49 5.73
C LEU A 409 4.27 -29.08 4.68
N GLU A 410 4.24 -30.40 4.50
CA GLU A 410 5.07 -31.09 3.51
C GLU A 410 4.75 -30.65 2.08
N GLN A 411 3.46 -30.47 1.75
CA GLN A 411 3.05 -29.96 0.43
C GLN A 411 3.58 -28.56 0.18
N ILE A 412 3.51 -27.65 1.17
CA ILE A 412 4.05 -26.29 1.06
C ILE A 412 5.58 -26.35 0.88
N SER A 413 6.25 -27.13 1.73
CA SER A 413 7.71 -27.24 1.74
C SER A 413 8.28 -27.80 0.43
N LYS A 414 7.66 -28.85 -0.10
CA LYS A 414 8.10 -29.50 -1.35
C LYS A 414 7.55 -28.82 -2.60
N TYR A 415 6.72 -27.79 -2.49
CA TYR A 415 6.10 -27.13 -3.65
C TYR A 415 7.09 -26.69 -4.75
N PRO A 416 8.28 -26.13 -4.42
CA PRO A 416 9.27 -25.77 -5.45
C PRO A 416 9.89 -26.95 -6.21
N THR A 417 9.73 -28.20 -5.73
CA THR A 417 10.29 -29.38 -6.41
C THR A 417 9.55 -29.68 -7.72
N SER A 418 8.24 -29.46 -7.75
CA SER A 418 7.40 -29.57 -8.94
C SER A 418 7.18 -28.24 -9.66
N HIS A 419 7.46 -27.11 -9.00
CA HIS A 419 7.27 -25.76 -9.53
C HIS A 419 8.56 -24.94 -9.39
N GLN A 420 9.60 -25.34 -10.10
CA GLN A 420 10.89 -24.68 -10.04
C GLN A 420 10.82 -23.25 -10.55
N THR A 421 11.49 -22.34 -9.84
CA THR A 421 11.61 -20.94 -10.25
C THR A 421 13.04 -20.46 -10.06
N ARG A 422 13.47 -19.58 -10.96
CA ARG A 422 14.80 -18.99 -10.97
C ARG A 422 14.76 -17.49 -10.72
N LEU A 423 15.72 -17.03 -9.95
CA LEU A 423 16.00 -15.64 -9.63
C LEU A 423 17.36 -15.26 -10.20
N LEU A 424 17.43 -14.14 -10.91
CA LEU A 424 18.60 -13.66 -11.64
C LEU A 424 18.92 -12.20 -11.29
N LYS A 425 20.01 -11.69 -11.87
CA LYS A 425 20.39 -10.27 -11.89
C LYS A 425 20.49 -9.68 -10.48
N PRO A 426 21.40 -10.18 -9.61
CA PRO A 426 21.57 -9.67 -8.26
C PRO A 426 21.85 -8.18 -8.24
N MET A 427 21.27 -7.45 -7.28
CA MET A 427 21.48 -6.02 -7.05
C MET A 427 21.33 -5.71 -5.56
N VAL A 428 22.28 -4.99 -4.98
CA VAL A 428 22.17 -4.44 -3.63
C VAL A 428 21.14 -3.32 -3.63
N SER A 429 20.06 -3.53 -2.89
CA SER A 429 19.05 -2.54 -2.57
C SER A 429 19.25 -2.02 -1.16
N PHE A 430 18.94 -0.74 -0.92
CA PHE A 430 19.18 -0.10 0.36
C PHE A 430 18.18 0.99 0.68
N ASP A 431 18.02 1.26 1.97
CA ASP A 431 17.36 2.44 2.53
C ASP A 431 18.09 2.89 3.80
N SER A 432 17.52 3.83 4.56
CA SER A 432 18.15 4.34 5.79
C SER A 432 18.22 3.31 6.93
N ALA A 433 17.54 2.16 6.82
CA ALA A 433 17.46 1.15 7.89
C ALA A 433 18.30 -0.10 7.58
N ALA A 434 18.35 -0.53 6.31
CA ALA A 434 18.94 -1.81 5.95
C ALA A 434 19.46 -1.89 4.51
N LEU A 435 20.20 -2.96 4.25
CA LEU A 435 20.61 -3.39 2.91
C LEU A 435 20.15 -4.81 2.64
N ALA A 436 19.76 -5.08 1.40
CA ALA A 436 19.34 -6.38 0.93
C ALA A 436 19.94 -6.70 -0.44
N LEU A 437 20.29 -7.96 -0.68
CA LEU A 437 20.59 -8.46 -2.02
C LEU A 437 19.28 -8.87 -2.69
N SER A 438 18.86 -8.12 -3.72
CA SER A 438 17.64 -8.34 -4.47
C SER A 438 17.90 -9.03 -5.81
N PHE A 439 16.91 -9.80 -6.27
CA PHE A 439 16.91 -10.50 -7.54
C PHE A 439 15.61 -10.21 -8.31
N VAL A 440 15.57 -10.61 -9.58
CA VAL A 440 14.35 -10.58 -10.40
C VAL A 440 14.02 -11.99 -10.90
N PRO A 441 12.74 -12.33 -11.13
CA PRO A 441 12.37 -13.60 -11.74
C PRO A 441 12.99 -13.75 -13.13
N GLU A 442 13.40 -14.97 -13.51
CA GLU A 442 13.82 -15.28 -14.87
C GLU A 442 12.73 -14.97 -15.91
N ALA A 443 13.15 -14.49 -17.09
CA ALA A 443 12.30 -14.13 -18.22
C ALA A 443 12.80 -14.68 -19.57
N GLY A 444 13.43 -15.85 -19.55
CA GLY A 444 13.90 -16.56 -20.76
C GLY A 444 15.38 -16.34 -21.10
N GLU A 445 16.20 -15.91 -20.13
CA GLU A 445 17.64 -15.69 -20.34
C GLU A 445 18.46 -16.99 -20.55
N LYS A 446 17.92 -18.18 -20.27
CA LYS A 446 18.52 -19.46 -20.67
C LYS A 446 17.56 -20.29 -21.53
N PRO A 447 18.08 -21.09 -22.48
CA PRO A 447 17.29 -22.13 -23.14
C PRO A 447 16.79 -23.13 -22.08
N TYR A 448 15.48 -23.37 -22.07
CA TYR A 448 14.87 -24.34 -21.17
C TYR A 448 15.30 -25.76 -21.53
N ALA A 449 15.46 -26.62 -20.52
CA ALA A 449 15.52 -28.05 -20.78
C ALA A 449 14.13 -28.51 -21.28
N SER A 450 14.11 -29.51 -22.17
CA SER A 450 12.87 -30.06 -22.71
C SER A 450 11.99 -30.61 -21.57
N GLY A 451 10.82 -29.99 -21.34
CA GLY A 451 9.84 -30.40 -20.34
C GLY A 451 9.55 -29.37 -19.23
N ASP A 452 10.30 -28.28 -19.13
CA ASP A 452 10.05 -27.24 -18.12
C ASP A 452 8.83 -26.36 -18.44
N ASN A 453 8.01 -26.06 -17.44
CA ASN A 453 6.89 -25.12 -17.59
C ASN A 453 7.43 -23.69 -17.76
N HIS A 454 7.53 -23.25 -19.01
CA HIS A 454 8.11 -21.97 -19.43
C HIS A 454 7.51 -20.72 -18.76
N TYR A 455 6.35 -20.82 -18.11
CA TYR A 455 5.58 -19.70 -17.57
C TYR A 455 5.65 -19.53 -16.05
N TYR A 456 6.22 -20.49 -15.33
CA TYR A 456 6.22 -20.46 -13.87
C TYR A 456 7.38 -19.60 -13.33
N SER A 457 7.05 -18.58 -12.52
CA SER A 457 8.01 -17.57 -12.05
C SER A 457 8.00 -17.49 -10.52
N TYR A 458 8.95 -16.77 -9.94
CA TYR A 458 9.01 -16.60 -8.50
C TYR A 458 7.77 -15.88 -7.97
N HIS A 459 7.14 -15.03 -8.79
CA HIS A 459 5.89 -14.38 -8.45
C HIS A 459 4.73 -15.39 -8.35
N HIS A 460 4.68 -16.37 -9.26
CA HIS A 460 3.73 -17.48 -9.20
C HIS A 460 3.94 -18.32 -7.94
N LEU A 461 5.19 -18.63 -7.59
CA LEU A 461 5.50 -19.32 -6.33
C LEU A 461 4.96 -18.57 -5.10
N ARG A 462 5.14 -17.25 -5.03
CA ARG A 462 4.62 -16.45 -3.91
C ARG A 462 3.09 -16.49 -3.83
N ARG A 463 2.40 -16.34 -4.98
CA ARG A 463 0.94 -16.43 -5.08
C ARG A 463 0.44 -17.79 -4.61
N ASP A 464 1.00 -18.86 -5.15
CA ASP A 464 0.51 -20.21 -4.90
C ASP A 464 0.76 -20.63 -3.44
N VAL A 465 1.91 -20.30 -2.87
CA VAL A 465 2.19 -20.51 -1.44
C VAL A 465 1.25 -19.68 -0.56
N PHE A 466 0.93 -18.44 -0.95
CA PHE A 466 -0.05 -17.63 -0.24
C PHE A 466 -1.45 -18.27 -0.27
N ASP A 467 -1.89 -18.76 -1.42
CA ASP A 467 -3.19 -19.42 -1.58
C ASP A 467 -3.24 -20.77 -0.82
N MET A 468 -2.15 -21.54 -0.83
CA MET A 468 -2.01 -22.77 -0.04
C MET A 468 -2.16 -22.50 1.45
N VAL A 469 -1.55 -21.44 1.99
CA VAL A 469 -1.73 -21.07 3.40
C VAL A 469 -3.17 -20.61 3.67
N ARG A 470 -3.82 -19.91 2.75
CA ARG A 470 -5.23 -19.51 2.94
C ARG A 470 -6.18 -20.70 2.96
N GLN A 471 -5.87 -21.75 2.20
CA GLN A 471 -6.66 -22.99 2.17
C GLN A 471 -6.62 -23.76 3.50
N THR A 472 -5.65 -23.49 4.39
CA THR A 472 -5.64 -24.05 5.76
C THR A 472 -6.63 -23.35 6.70
N GLY A 473 -7.31 -22.30 6.24
CA GLY A 473 -8.16 -21.44 7.06
C GLY A 473 -7.41 -20.29 7.73
N ILE A 474 -6.09 -20.22 7.55
CA ILE A 474 -5.30 -19.09 8.08
C ILE A 474 -5.55 -17.85 7.25
N ASN A 475 -5.86 -16.79 7.98
CA ASN A 475 -5.87 -15.48 7.42
C ASN A 475 -4.44 -14.91 7.32
N VAL A 476 -3.87 -14.92 6.11
CA VAL A 476 -2.55 -14.34 5.85
C VAL A 476 -2.56 -12.82 5.99
N ALA A 477 -1.72 -12.30 6.89
CA ALA A 477 -1.50 -10.88 7.11
C ALA A 477 -0.11 -10.47 6.58
N SER A 478 0.08 -10.47 5.26
CA SER A 478 1.37 -10.09 4.65
C SER A 478 1.54 -8.57 4.63
N ARG A 479 2.67 -8.06 5.12
CA ARG A 479 3.05 -6.64 4.99
C ARG A 479 3.61 -6.29 3.61
N TYR A 480 4.02 -7.29 2.83
CA TYR A 480 4.74 -7.10 1.58
C TYR A 480 3.86 -7.47 0.39
N VAL A 481 3.10 -6.49 -0.10
CA VAL A 481 2.24 -6.61 -1.29
C VAL A 481 2.98 -6.28 -2.60
N VAL A 482 4.19 -5.71 -2.50
CA VAL A 482 4.98 -5.29 -3.68
C VAL A 482 5.85 -6.42 -4.25
N PRO A 483 6.12 -6.42 -5.58
CA PRO A 483 7.00 -7.40 -6.22
C PRO A 483 8.43 -7.25 -5.71
N SER A 484 8.87 -8.21 -4.91
CA SER A 484 10.21 -8.20 -4.33
C SER A 484 10.72 -9.61 -4.10
N ALA A 485 12.00 -9.81 -4.38
CA ALA A 485 12.72 -11.06 -4.12
C ALA A 485 14.08 -10.67 -3.55
N HIS A 486 14.20 -10.62 -2.22
CA HIS A 486 15.38 -10.07 -1.58
C HIS A 486 15.79 -10.84 -0.32
N VAL A 487 17.09 -10.83 -0.05
CA VAL A 487 17.71 -11.37 1.17
C VAL A 487 18.27 -10.19 1.94
N THR A 488 17.86 -9.99 3.19
CA THR A 488 18.48 -8.95 4.04
C THR A 488 19.92 -9.33 4.32
N ILE A 489 20.87 -8.43 4.03
CA ILE A 489 22.31 -8.68 4.20
C ILE A 489 22.95 -7.79 5.27
N ALA A 490 22.40 -6.63 5.57
CA ALA A 490 22.94 -5.75 6.61
C ALA A 490 21.87 -4.81 7.20
N ARG A 491 22.13 -4.31 8.42
CA ARG A 491 21.28 -3.36 9.15
C ARG A 491 22.12 -2.33 9.89
N PHE A 492 21.59 -1.12 10.01
CA PHE A 492 22.20 -0.09 10.85
C PHE A 492 21.76 -0.27 12.31
N ILE A 493 22.73 -0.38 13.22
CA ILE A 493 22.51 -0.58 14.66
C ILE A 493 23.14 0.52 15.53
N ASN A 494 23.70 1.55 14.88
CA ASN A 494 24.27 2.76 15.48
C ASN A 494 24.61 3.76 14.34
N GLN A 495 25.08 4.95 14.73
CA GLN A 495 25.57 5.99 13.81
C GLN A 495 27.11 6.00 13.68
N ASN A 496 27.83 5.10 14.35
CA ASN A 496 29.29 5.16 14.46
C ASN A 496 29.93 5.03 13.08
N GLY A 497 30.94 5.86 12.80
CA GLY A 497 31.60 5.92 11.49
C GLY A 497 30.92 6.85 10.47
N PHE A 498 29.73 7.39 10.80
CA PHE A 498 28.97 8.31 9.96
C PHE A 498 28.70 9.66 10.62
N LEU A 499 29.33 9.93 11.76
CA LEU A 499 29.23 11.21 12.46
C LEU A 499 30.59 11.93 12.50
N LYS A 500 30.57 13.24 12.30
CA LYS A 500 31.70 14.15 12.47
C LYS A 500 31.25 15.32 13.35
N ALA A 501 31.91 15.47 14.49
CA ALA A 501 31.57 16.48 15.51
C ALA A 501 30.08 16.47 15.94
N GLY A 502 29.47 15.28 16.05
CA GLY A 502 28.08 15.12 16.49
C GLY A 502 27.01 15.34 15.41
N SER A 503 27.42 15.64 14.18
CA SER A 503 26.53 15.78 13.01
C SER A 503 26.84 14.72 11.95
N VAL A 504 25.92 14.47 11.02
CA VAL A 504 26.12 13.50 9.93
C VAL A 504 27.33 13.89 9.08
N ASP A 505 28.30 12.98 8.99
CA ASP A 505 29.44 13.10 8.10
C ASP A 505 29.01 12.77 6.67
N ARG A 506 28.63 13.82 5.94
CA ARG A 506 28.14 13.70 4.55
C ARG A 506 29.18 13.08 3.60
N GLU A 507 30.47 13.25 3.85
CA GLU A 507 31.53 12.64 3.03
C GLU A 507 31.54 11.13 3.22
N ARG A 508 31.38 10.65 4.46
CA ARG A 508 31.29 9.22 4.77
C ARG A 508 30.00 8.58 4.24
N VAL A 509 28.86 9.26 4.38
CA VAL A 509 27.59 8.79 3.83
C VAL A 509 27.67 8.69 2.30
N LYS A 510 28.24 9.71 1.64
CA LYS A 510 28.45 9.71 0.19
C LYS A 510 29.35 8.55 -0.25
N LEU A 511 30.50 8.36 0.39
CA LEU A 511 31.41 7.26 0.11
C LEU A 511 30.72 5.89 0.24
N PHE A 512 29.89 5.71 1.27
CA PHE A 512 29.15 4.47 1.48
C PHE A 512 28.15 4.21 0.35
N VAL A 513 27.39 5.23 -0.07
CA VAL A 513 26.47 5.12 -1.20
C VAL A 513 27.22 4.83 -2.50
N GLU A 514 28.32 5.52 -2.78
CA GLU A 514 29.16 5.27 -3.96
C GLU A 514 29.70 3.83 -3.99
N THR A 515 30.10 3.29 -2.83
CA THR A 515 30.53 1.89 -2.68
C THR A 515 29.42 0.92 -3.06
N ILE A 516 28.16 1.17 -2.65
CA ILE A 516 27.02 0.34 -3.06
C ILE A 516 26.81 0.41 -4.59
N GLU A 517 26.99 1.58 -5.20
CA GLU A 517 26.87 1.73 -6.65
C GLU A 517 27.99 1.00 -7.41
N ASP A 518 29.23 1.02 -6.88
CA ASP A 518 30.34 0.23 -7.42
C ASP A 518 30.08 -1.27 -7.34
N ILE A 519 29.58 -1.74 -6.19
CA ILE A 519 29.15 -3.14 -6.02
C ILE A 519 28.08 -3.48 -7.06
N ASN A 520 27.07 -2.62 -7.24
CA ASN A 520 26.01 -2.87 -8.22
C ASN A 520 26.52 -2.89 -9.67
N ARG A 521 27.45 -2.01 -10.05
CA ARG A 521 28.11 -2.06 -11.36
C ARG A 521 28.90 -3.36 -11.55
N LYS A 522 29.59 -3.83 -10.51
CA LYS A 522 30.31 -5.11 -10.52
C LYS A 522 29.36 -6.30 -10.65
N LEU A 523 28.25 -6.30 -9.92
CA LEU A 523 27.20 -7.32 -10.01
C LEU A 523 26.60 -7.40 -11.41
N GLU A 524 26.26 -6.26 -12.00
CA GLU A 524 25.75 -6.18 -13.36
C GLU A 524 26.76 -6.72 -14.38
N ARG A 525 28.01 -6.27 -14.29
CA ARG A 525 29.07 -6.70 -15.22
C ARG A 525 29.38 -8.20 -15.12
N GLU A 526 29.44 -8.77 -13.92
CA GLU A 526 30.00 -10.10 -13.71
C GLU A 526 28.99 -11.20 -13.38
N TYR A 527 27.85 -10.85 -12.78
CA TYR A 527 26.90 -11.83 -12.24
C TYR A 527 25.56 -11.83 -12.97
N TRP A 528 25.30 -10.87 -13.86
CA TRP A 528 24.13 -10.91 -14.73
C TRP A 528 24.39 -11.81 -15.94
N PRO A 529 23.33 -12.31 -16.61
CA PRO A 529 23.47 -13.07 -17.85
C PRO A 529 24.29 -12.30 -18.88
N GLN A 530 25.37 -12.94 -19.35
CA GLN A 530 26.24 -12.41 -20.39
C GLN A 530 25.68 -12.73 -21.78
N GLU A 531 26.15 -12.06 -22.83
CA GLU A 531 25.69 -12.27 -24.22
C GLU A 531 25.84 -13.73 -24.69
N ASN A 532 26.84 -14.45 -24.17
CA ASN A 532 27.07 -15.87 -24.45
C ASN A 532 26.17 -16.82 -23.61
N GLY A 533 25.21 -16.29 -22.85
CA GLY A 533 24.29 -17.04 -21.99
C GLY A 533 24.90 -17.56 -20.68
N SER A 534 26.18 -17.28 -20.43
CA SER A 534 26.84 -17.67 -19.18
C SER A 534 26.39 -16.79 -18.00
N ILE A 535 26.30 -17.39 -16.82
CA ILE A 535 26.01 -16.71 -15.56
C ILE A 535 27.05 -17.18 -14.55
N LYS A 536 27.79 -16.25 -13.95
CA LYS A 536 28.75 -16.56 -12.90
C LYS A 536 28.05 -17.16 -11.68
N GLU A 537 28.71 -18.09 -10.99
CA GLU A 537 28.17 -18.73 -9.79
C GLU A 537 27.74 -17.67 -8.75
N GLY A 538 26.52 -17.79 -8.24
CA GLY A 538 25.89 -16.79 -7.35
C GLY A 538 25.06 -15.72 -8.07
N GLY A 539 25.18 -15.61 -9.40
CA GLY A 539 24.34 -14.75 -10.24
C GLY A 539 22.94 -15.30 -10.54
N GLU A 540 22.72 -16.58 -10.25
CA GLU A 540 21.43 -17.26 -10.34
C GLU A 540 21.08 -18.04 -9.07
N TRP A 541 19.79 -18.17 -8.82
CA TRP A 541 19.26 -18.94 -7.70
C TRP A 541 17.97 -19.67 -8.09
N VAL A 542 18.00 -21.01 -8.03
CA VAL A 542 16.78 -21.84 -8.08
C VAL A 542 16.18 -21.93 -6.67
N VAL A 543 15.03 -21.30 -6.45
CA VAL A 543 14.43 -21.17 -5.11
C VAL A 543 13.95 -22.53 -4.61
N GLY A 544 14.34 -22.89 -3.38
CA GLY A 544 13.93 -24.14 -2.74
C GLY A 544 14.61 -25.41 -3.27
N LYS A 545 15.60 -25.32 -4.18
CA LYS A 545 16.24 -26.51 -4.78
C LYS A 545 16.98 -27.40 -3.77
N GLU A 546 17.68 -26.82 -2.80
CA GLU A 546 18.50 -27.58 -1.85
C GLU A 546 17.65 -28.20 -0.72
N GLN A 547 16.68 -27.46 -0.16
CA GLN A 547 16.00 -27.82 1.10
C GLN A 547 14.47 -27.65 1.04
N GLY A 548 13.89 -27.29 -0.11
CA GLY A 548 12.49 -26.86 -0.19
C GLY A 548 12.26 -25.48 0.44
N LEU A 549 11.00 -25.20 0.79
CA LEU A 549 10.62 -24.06 1.62
C LEU A 549 10.59 -24.50 3.08
N LEU A 550 11.19 -23.71 3.96
CA LEU A 550 11.12 -23.99 5.40
C LEU A 550 10.07 -23.08 6.02
N ILE A 551 9.32 -23.63 6.98
CA ILE A 551 8.17 -22.97 7.58
C ILE A 551 8.55 -22.68 9.03
N GLN A 552 8.70 -21.41 9.37
CA GLN A 552 9.35 -21.00 10.61
C GLN A 552 8.40 -20.22 11.50
N LYS A 553 8.47 -20.44 12.82
CA LYS A 553 7.80 -19.62 13.84
C LYS A 553 8.78 -18.86 14.73
N GLY A 554 8.28 -17.82 15.40
CA GLY A 554 9.00 -17.11 16.46
C GLY A 554 9.82 -15.92 15.97
N GLN A 555 11.07 -15.81 16.43
CA GLN A 555 11.97 -14.66 16.23
C GLN A 555 12.68 -14.68 14.86
N ILE A 556 11.90 -14.53 13.80
CA ILE A 556 12.36 -14.77 12.43
C ILE A 556 13.10 -13.59 11.79
N TRP A 557 12.93 -12.36 12.27
CA TRP A 557 13.39 -11.13 11.60
C TRP A 557 14.90 -11.10 11.34
N TYR A 558 15.67 -11.78 12.19
CA TYR A 558 17.12 -11.90 12.08
C TYR A 558 17.57 -13.35 11.82
N GLY A 559 16.67 -14.19 11.31
CA GLY A 559 16.96 -15.57 10.94
C GLY A 559 17.02 -16.58 12.08
N ARG A 560 16.39 -16.30 13.23
CA ARG A 560 16.38 -17.16 14.44
C ARG A 560 15.05 -17.90 14.65
N GLY A 561 14.34 -18.21 13.57
CA GLY A 561 13.10 -18.97 13.63
C GLY A 561 13.31 -20.41 14.10
N GLU A 562 12.23 -21.02 14.58
CA GLU A 562 12.13 -22.47 14.84
C GLU A 562 11.36 -23.11 13.68
N ASP A 563 11.92 -24.20 13.13
CA ASP A 563 11.27 -24.95 12.05
C ASP A 563 10.03 -25.69 12.56
N LEU A 564 8.96 -25.66 11.77
CA LEU A 564 7.71 -26.35 12.07
C LEU A 564 7.66 -27.77 11.51
N GLN A 565 8.71 -28.20 10.80
CA GLN A 565 8.78 -29.50 10.13
C GLN A 565 9.70 -30.49 10.84
#